data_AF-Q125Y0-F1
#
_entry.id   AF-Q125Y0-F1
#
_cell.length_a   1.000
_cell.length_b   1.000
_cell.length_c   1.000
_cell.angle_alpha   90.00
_cell.angle_beta   90.00
_cell.angle_gamma   90.00
#
_symmetry.space_group_name_H-M   'P 1'
#
loop_
_entity.id
_entity.type
_entity.pdbx_description
1 polymer ?
#
loop_
_entity_poly.entity_id
_entity_poly.type
_entity_poly.pdbx_seq_one_letter_code
_entity_poly.pdbx_strand_id
1 'polypeptide(L)' 'MSTKPVTLQVNNSGAWKSVIRFDANDDMKSTQVLDAADTLGRVDGRSKFRVVMDNGLQAVLMHWSAKDGWKPWRKP' A
#
# COMPACT_ATOMS: atom_id res chain seq x y z
N MET A 1 12.95 -2.81 19.94
CA MET A 1 11.68 -2.66 19.19
C MET A 1 11.80 -3.50 17.93
N SER A 2 10.84 -4.38 17.65
CA SER A 2 10.87 -5.20 16.43
C SER A 2 10.38 -4.37 15.25
N THR A 3 11.04 -4.45 14.10
CA THR A 3 10.61 -3.76 12.87
C THR A 3 9.64 -4.64 12.08
N LYS A 4 8.64 -4.05 11.43
CA LYS A 4 7.74 -4.72 10.50
C LYS A 4 7.83 -4.07 9.11
N PRO A 5 8.87 -4.39 8.32
CA PRO A 5 9.09 -3.74 7.04
C PRO A 5 8.01 -4.16 6.04
N VAL A 6 7.45 -3.16 5.36
CA VAL A 6 6.42 -3.29 4.33
C VAL A 6 6.75 -2.38 3.15
N THR A 7 6.14 -2.67 2.00
CA THR A 7 6.32 -1.91 0.76
C THR A 7 4.97 -1.44 0.24
N LEU A 8 4.85 -0.15 -0.02
CA LEU A 8 3.76 0.40 -0.82
C LEU A 8 4.04 0.11 -2.29
N GLN A 9 3.06 -0.48 -2.98
CA GLN A 9 3.11 -0.70 -4.42
C GLN A 9 1.92 -0.03 -5.10
N VAL A 10 2.15 0.44 -6.33
CA VAL A 10 1.15 1.04 -7.22
C VAL A 10 0.99 0.21 -8.48
N ASN A 11 -0.24 0.11 -8.98
CA ASN A 11 -0.55 -0.38 -10.32
C ASN A 11 -1.36 0.69 -11.06
N ASN A 12 -0.68 1.39 -11.96
CA ASN A 12 -1.23 2.42 -12.83
C ASN A 12 -1.10 2.09 -14.33
N SER A 13 -0.49 0.95 -14.66
CA SER A 13 -0.17 0.57 -16.03
C SER A 13 -0.18 -0.94 -16.24
N GLY A 14 -1.04 -1.67 -15.54
CA GLY A 14 -1.19 -3.13 -15.64
C GLY A 14 -0.17 -3.95 -14.83
N ALA A 15 0.87 -3.33 -14.26
CA ALA A 15 1.88 -4.00 -13.45
C ALA A 15 2.08 -3.29 -12.10
N TRP A 16 2.38 -4.07 -11.06
CA TRP A 16 2.71 -3.56 -9.72
C TRP A 16 4.16 -3.07 -9.66
N LYS A 17 4.37 -1.86 -9.14
CA LYS A 17 5.68 -1.23 -8.97
C LYS A 17 5.85 -0.80 -7.52
N SER A 18 7.04 -0.99 -6.96
CA SER A 18 7.36 -0.49 -5.62
C SER A 18 7.50 1.03 -5.63
N VAL A 19 6.87 1.67 -4.66
CA VAL A 19 6.94 3.13 -4.45
C VAL A 19 7.92 3.44 -3.33
N ILE A 20 7.69 2.85 -2.15
CA ILE A 20 8.50 3.09 -0.96
C ILE A 20 8.42 1.91 0.01
N ARG A 21 9.50 1.68 0.76
CA ARG A 21 9.56 0.78 1.92
C ARG A 21 9.42 1.58 3.21
N PHE A 22 8.64 1.09 4.15
CA PHE A 22 8.47 1.72 5.47
C PHE A 22 8.27 0.65 6.56
N ASP A 23 8.31 1.07 7.83
CA ASP A 23 8.04 0.20 8.97
C ASP A 23 6.58 0.36 9.39
N ALA A 24 5.81 -0.73 9.33
CA ALA A 24 4.41 -0.74 9.74
C ALA A 24 4.21 -0.65 11.26
N ASN A 25 5.28 -0.73 12.07
CA ASN A 25 5.23 -0.43 13.50
C ASN A 25 5.49 1.06 13.81
N ASP A 26 5.79 1.88 12.80
CA ASP A 26 5.85 3.34 12.89
C ASP A 26 4.51 3.90 12.41
N ASP A 27 3.60 4.17 13.35
CA ASP A 27 2.23 4.63 13.07
C ASP A 27 2.22 5.94 12.27
N MET A 28 3.12 6.86 12.62
CA MET A 28 3.22 8.16 11.94
C MET A 28 3.61 7.99 10.47
N LYS A 29 4.65 7.20 10.17
CA LYS A 29 5.03 6.91 8.78
C LYS A 29 3.94 6.14 8.04
N SER A 30 3.29 5.20 8.71
CA SER A 30 2.20 4.42 8.14
C SER A 30 1.05 5.32 7.70
N THR A 31 0.59 6.23 8.57
CA THR A 31 -0.44 7.22 8.25
C THR A 31 -0.02 8.10 7.08
N GLN A 32 1.18 8.70 7.12
CA GLN A 32 1.67 9.58 6.06
C GLN A 32 1.71 8.89 4.68
N VAL A 33 2.19 7.64 4.62
CA VAL A 33 2.26 6.88 3.37
C VAL A 33 0.88 6.53 2.85
N LEU A 34 -0.04 6.11 3.72
CA LEU A 34 -1.39 5.72 3.35
C LEU A 34 -2.23 6.92 2.87
N ASP A 35 -2.11 8.07 3.54
CA ASP A 35 -2.82 9.31 3.18
C ASP A 35 -2.30 9.90 1.86
N ALA A 36 -0.98 9.87 1.65
CA ALA A 36 -0.38 10.29 0.40
C ALA A 36 -0.86 9.42 -0.78
N ALA A 37 -0.87 8.10 -0.59
CA ALA A 37 -1.36 7.16 -1.59
C ALA A 37 -2.86 7.30 -1.87
N ASP A 38 -3.68 7.56 -0.84
CA ASP A 38 -5.12 7.85 -1.01
C ASP A 38 -5.32 9.11 -1.85
N THR A 39 -4.58 10.18 -1.55
CA THR A 39 -4.61 11.44 -2.32
C THR A 39 -4.22 11.21 -3.78
N LEU A 40 -3.07 10.57 -4.02
CA LEU A 40 -2.58 10.26 -5.37
C LEU A 40 -3.58 9.39 -6.16
N GLY A 41 -4.15 8.38 -5.50
CA GLY A 41 -5.13 7.51 -6.11
C GLY A 41 -6.41 8.21 -6.50
N ARG A 42 -6.91 9.14 -5.67
CA ARG A 42 -8.09 9.95 -6.00
C ARG A 42 -7.84 10.89 -7.17
N VAL A 43 -6.64 11.46 -7.27
CA VAL A 43 -6.26 12.34 -8.40
C VAL A 43 -6.18 11.57 -9.71
N ASP A 44 -5.57 10.38 -9.72
CA ASP A 44 -5.45 9.57 -10.94
C ASP A 44 -6.76 8.85 -11.32
N GLY A 45 -7.54 8.40 -10.33
CA GLY A 45 -8.85 7.77 -10.50
C GLY A 45 -8.83 6.33 -11.07
N ARG A 46 -7.68 5.83 -11.55
CA ARG A 46 -7.54 4.49 -12.14
C ARG A 46 -6.52 3.61 -11.41
N SER A 47 -5.58 4.23 -10.72
CA SER A 47 -4.54 3.56 -9.97
C SER A 47 -5.11 2.67 -8.87
N LYS A 48 -4.41 1.59 -8.59
CA LYS A 48 -4.62 0.75 -7.41
C LYS A 48 -3.36 0.78 -6.58
N PHE A 49 -3.51 0.74 -5.26
CA PHE A 49 -2.38 0.60 -4.35
C PHE A 49 -2.53 -0.66 -3.52
N ARG A 50 -1.41 -1.15 -3.01
CA ARG A 50 -1.38 -2.20 -2.01
C ARG A 50 -0.19 -2.03 -1.09
N VAL A 51 -0.35 -2.47 0.15
CA VAL A 51 0.75 -2.65 1.09
C VAL A 51 1.07 -4.13 1.15
N VAL A 52 2.33 -4.49 0.91
CA VAL A 52 2.83 -5.86 0.99
C VAL A 52 3.88 -5.99 2.06
N MET A 53 4.01 -7.18 2.66
CA MET A 53 5.17 -7.51 3.49
C MET A 53 6.45 -7.34 2.67
N ASP A 54 7.48 -6.72 3.25
CA ASP A 54 8.78 -6.61 2.59
C ASP A 54 9.64 -7.85 2.88
N ASN A 55 9.16 -8.98 2.37
CA ASN A 55 9.82 -10.27 2.43
C ASN A 55 9.62 -11.03 1.10
N GLY A 56 10.27 -12.19 0.94
CA GLY A 56 10.22 -12.95 -0.30
C GLY A 56 8.82 -13.40 -0.75
N LEU A 57 7.84 -13.44 0.16
CA LEU A 57 6.47 -13.84 -0.15
C LEU A 57 5.60 -12.67 -0.61
N GLN A 58 5.98 -11.42 -0.29
CA GLN A 58 5.23 -10.19 -0.58
C GLN A 58 3.72 -10.31 -0.32
N ALA A 59 3.35 -10.91 0.82
CA ALA A 59 1.97 -11.10 1.20
C ALA A 59 1.24 -9.74 1.28
N VAL A 60 0.09 -9.63 0.61
CA VAL A 60 -0.72 -8.41 0.59
C VAL A 60 -1.42 -8.25 1.94
N LEU A 61 -1.25 -7.10 2.56
CA LEU A 61 -1.87 -6.74 3.84
C LEU A 61 -3.10 -5.85 3.63
N MET A 62 -2.98 -4.87 2.74
CA MET A 62 -4.05 -3.93 2.42
C MET A 62 -4.10 -3.64 0.94
N HIS A 63 -5.29 -3.28 0.46
CA HIS A 63 -5.51 -2.79 -0.89
C HIS A 63 -6.23 -1.45 -0.84
N TRP A 64 -5.96 -0.63 -1.85
CA TRP A 64 -6.66 0.61 -2.11
C TRP A 64 -7.28 0.57 -3.50
N SER A 65 -8.53 1.01 -3.60
CA SER A 65 -9.22 1.28 -4.86
C SER A 65 -9.92 2.63 -4.78
N ALA A 66 -10.13 3.28 -5.94
CA ALA A 66 -10.88 4.53 -6.01
C ALA A 66 -12.32 4.40 -5.46
N LYS A 67 -12.89 3.19 -5.51
CA LYS A 67 -14.25 2.91 -5.03
C LYS A 67 -14.33 2.79 -3.51
N ASP A 68 -13.40 2.04 -2.92
CA ASP A 68 -13.54 1.56 -1.54
C ASP A 68 -12.53 2.20 -0.58
N GLY A 69 -11.55 2.94 -1.09
CA GLY A 69 -10.40 3.40 -0.32
C GLY A 69 -9.56 2.23 0.21
N TRP A 70 -8.89 2.44 1.34
CA TRP A 70 -8.10 1.39 1.99
C TRP A 70 -8.98 0.33 2.65
N LYS A 71 -8.67 -0.93 2.38
CA LYS A 71 -9.33 -2.11 2.97
C LYS A 71 -8.29 -3.19 3.28
N PRO A 72 -8.45 -3.92 4.40
CA PRO A 72 -7.66 -5.13 4.65
C PRO A 72 -7.80 -6.11 3.49
N TRP A 73 -6.70 -6.73 3.09
CA TRP A 73 -6.75 -7.78 2.08
C TRP A 73 -7.41 -9.02 2.68
N ARG A 74 -8.53 -9.44 2.07
CA ARG A 74 -9.16 -10.74 2.33
C ARG A 74 -8.95 -11.56 1.07
N LYS A 75 -8.35 -12.76 1.23
CA LYS A 75 -8.16 -13.67 0.12
C LYS A 75 -9.55 -13.95 -0.51
N PRO A 76 -9.69 -13.86 -1.85
CA PRO A 76 -10.89 -14.31 -2.53
C PRO A 76 -11.18 -15.78 -2.25
#